data_AF-A0A854Q3F4-F1
#
_entry.id   AF-A0A854Q3F4-F1
#
_cell.length_a   1.000
_cell.length_b   1.000
_cell.length_c   1.000
_cell.angle_alpha   90.00
_cell.angle_beta   90.00
_cell.angle_gamma   90.00
#
_symmetry.space_group_name_H-M   'P 1'
#
loop_
_entity.id
_entity.type
_entity.pdbx_description
1 polymer ?
#
loop_
_entity_poly.entity_id
_entity_poly.type
_entity_poly.pdbx_seq_one_letter_code
_entity_poly.pdbx_strand_id
1 'polypeptide(L)'
;MSDAFSTPADHALSHPELEEILENAQAGPSSMGDGAEGMSIEEAFEVSETVRRVLESGYKTIGLQFPDELLPSSVSVYRAIQTRIAHTGAQAYVLADSTYGNCCPDVLSCLHLPADFLVHYGHACLTPTDALPVHYVFPRQKLDVKQAMGSLLAASKKELDDDGKKGIVVVWDVSYDWLANDIRDTFSQESSLPISFASIQKPTLAPQKGLKDEKGKASALRSVEPPQGLEMNDCVLWYIGEEGRSCMNLQMTHVNNPLFVYSPSSQSVSPLNRTTSRLLSRRLFALHQALSADVFGLIVSNIGLASSKPLLAQLREDLKRAKKKSYTLSVGRLNPAKLANFAEIECFVLVGCAEGGVVDSKDFLRPIITPWELELALQGPEHVWAPENWTLDLGTVLEYAQEREIKTKQASSTTDSDDDSLEFSLITGTMRTKKRFGFGNSTHTLDSNNLLEDGVQDLTLRNQNFSLSKLESAGSTFLASREFQGLEPRYGMDEPSVLEQGRSGVARGYTEEK
;
A
#
# COMPACT_ATOMS: atom_id res chain seq x y z
N MET A 1 -49.57 -5.63 15.00
CA MET A 1 -48.49 -6.46 14.42
C MET A 1 -47.22 -5.60 14.28
N SER A 2 -46.62 -5.17 15.38
CA SER A 2 -45.43 -4.29 15.36
C SER A 2 -44.29 -4.73 16.28
N ASP A 3 -44.39 -5.91 16.92
CA ASP A 3 -43.40 -6.33 17.93
C ASP A 3 -42.67 -7.60 17.46
N ALA A 4 -42.04 -7.56 16.29
CA ALA A 4 -41.29 -8.72 15.76
C ALA A 4 -39.80 -8.47 15.51
N PHE A 5 -39.29 -7.23 15.63
CA PHE A 5 -37.87 -6.95 15.37
C PHE A 5 -37.33 -5.81 16.23
N SER A 6 -37.15 -6.04 17.52
CA SER A 6 -36.12 -5.37 18.33
C SER A 6 -36.06 -6.01 19.71
N THR A 7 -35.11 -6.91 19.93
CA THR A 7 -34.64 -7.18 21.29
C THR A 7 -33.55 -6.14 21.58
N PRO A 8 -33.66 -5.33 22.65
CA PRO A 8 -32.60 -4.40 23.02
C PRO A 8 -31.30 -5.15 23.31
N ALA A 9 -30.18 -4.57 22.88
CA ALA A 9 -28.84 -5.16 22.88
C ALA A 9 -28.26 -5.45 24.29
N ASP A 10 -28.96 -5.06 25.36
CA ASP A 10 -28.43 -5.10 26.72
C ASP A 10 -28.25 -6.53 27.28
N HIS A 11 -28.94 -7.53 26.73
CA HIS A 11 -28.82 -8.92 27.20
C HIS A 11 -27.73 -9.75 26.50
N ALA A 12 -27.15 -9.26 25.40
CA ALA A 12 -26.13 -10.01 24.66
C ALA A 12 -24.73 -9.96 25.32
N LEU A 13 -24.49 -8.99 26.21
CA LEU A 13 -23.18 -8.75 26.82
C LEU A 13 -23.06 -9.18 28.29
N SER A 14 -24.17 -9.59 28.92
CA SER A 14 -24.23 -9.99 30.33
C SER A 14 -24.58 -11.48 30.50
N HIS A 15 -24.00 -12.35 29.67
CA HIS A 15 -24.23 -13.80 29.79
C HIS A 15 -23.20 -14.40 30.75
N PRO A 16 -23.60 -15.13 31.81
CA PRO A 16 -22.67 -15.80 32.73
C PRO A 16 -21.70 -16.75 32.01
N GLU A 17 -22.14 -17.38 30.92
CA GLU A 17 -21.27 -18.23 30.10
C GLU A 17 -20.19 -17.44 29.37
N LEU A 18 -20.41 -16.16 29.01
CA LEU A 18 -19.35 -15.31 28.45
C LEU A 18 -18.30 -14.98 29.52
N GLU A 19 -18.71 -14.73 30.76
CA GLU A 19 -17.78 -14.50 31.88
C GLU A 19 -16.97 -15.77 32.19
N GLU A 20 -17.61 -16.94 32.21
CA GLU A 20 -16.96 -18.23 32.42
C GLU A 20 -16.04 -18.63 31.24
N ILE A 21 -16.42 -18.33 29.99
CA ILE A 21 -15.57 -18.48 28.80
C ILE A 21 -14.36 -17.54 28.88
N LEU A 22 -14.50 -16.35 29.46
CA LEU A 22 -13.42 -15.36 29.59
C LEU A 22 -12.45 -15.69 30.73
N GLU A 23 -12.94 -16.22 31.86
CA GLU A 23 -12.08 -16.73 32.95
C GLU A 23 -11.33 -18.00 32.54
N ASN A 24 -11.93 -18.82 31.68
CA ASN A 24 -11.32 -20.02 31.11
C ASN A 24 -10.68 -19.81 29.72
N ALA A 25 -10.65 -18.57 29.22
CA ALA A 25 -10.02 -18.22 27.95
C ALA A 25 -8.50 -18.33 28.11
N GLN A 26 -7.97 -19.54 28.00
CA GLN A 26 -6.60 -19.69 27.55
C GLN A 26 -6.57 -19.18 26.11
N ALA A 27 -5.81 -18.12 25.89
CA ALA A 27 -5.50 -17.66 24.55
C ALA A 27 -5.14 -18.90 23.72
N GLY A 28 -5.89 -19.15 22.65
CA GLY A 28 -5.46 -20.10 21.63
C GLY A 28 -4.06 -19.70 21.12
N PRO A 29 -3.40 -20.53 20.31
CA PRO A 29 -1.99 -20.35 19.91
C PRO A 29 -1.67 -19.07 19.11
N SER A 30 -2.58 -18.11 19.02
CA SER A 30 -2.34 -16.72 18.67
C SER A 30 -1.54 -15.98 19.76
N SER A 31 -0.28 -16.36 19.95
CA SER A 31 0.66 -15.60 20.78
C SER A 31 1.24 -14.42 19.99
N MET A 32 1.67 -13.38 20.69
CA MET A 32 2.50 -12.30 20.14
C MET A 32 3.91 -12.81 19.79
N GLY A 33 4.01 -13.88 19.01
CA GLY A 33 5.24 -14.65 18.76
C GLY A 33 5.60 -15.63 19.89
N ASP A 34 6.55 -16.52 19.61
CA ASP A 34 7.06 -17.54 20.54
C ASP A 34 8.01 -16.97 21.61
N GLY A 35 8.54 -15.77 21.39
CA GLY A 35 9.28 -14.99 22.37
C GLY A 35 8.41 -14.44 23.49
N ALA A 36 7.09 -14.40 23.30
CA ALA A 36 6.12 -14.06 24.34
C ALA A 36 5.59 -15.30 25.10
N GLU A 37 6.11 -16.50 24.82
CA GLU A 37 5.68 -17.74 25.47
C GLU A 37 5.91 -17.67 27.00
N GLY A 38 4.83 -17.92 27.76
CA GLY A 38 4.85 -17.85 29.23
C GLY A 38 4.72 -16.45 29.83
N MET A 39 4.65 -15.40 29.01
CA MET A 39 4.33 -14.04 29.46
C MET A 39 2.83 -13.90 29.73
N SER A 40 2.47 -12.99 30.63
CA SER A 40 1.06 -12.58 30.75
C SER A 40 0.59 -11.84 29.49
N ILE A 41 -0.72 -11.85 29.21
CA ILE A 41 -1.30 -11.07 28.11
C ILE A 41 -0.89 -9.59 28.19
N GLU A 42 -0.82 -9.03 29.40
CA GLU A 42 -0.49 -7.63 29.57
C GLU A 42 0.95 -7.29 29.18
N GLU A 43 1.89 -8.19 29.48
CA GLU A 43 3.30 -8.04 29.12
C GLU A 43 3.53 -8.28 27.63
N ALA A 44 2.88 -9.31 27.07
CA ALA A 44 2.99 -9.66 25.65
C ALA A 44 2.44 -8.55 24.73
N PHE A 45 1.40 -7.85 25.17
CA PHE A 45 0.78 -6.74 24.44
C PHE A 45 1.21 -5.35 24.93
N GLU A 46 2.24 -5.26 25.77
CA GLU A 46 2.79 -3.99 26.29
C GLU A 46 1.71 -3.03 26.85
N VAL A 47 0.73 -3.59 27.56
CA VAL A 47 -0.44 -2.86 28.07
C VAL A 47 -0.02 -1.71 28.98
N SER A 48 0.97 -1.94 29.86
CA SER A 48 1.49 -0.92 30.78
C SER A 48 2.06 0.28 30.05
N GLU A 49 2.79 0.07 28.96
CA GLU A 49 3.37 1.13 28.14
C GLU A 49 2.28 1.88 27.36
N THR A 50 1.30 1.16 26.81
CA THR A 50 0.11 1.75 26.17
C THR A 50 -0.63 2.67 27.14
N VAL A 51 -0.93 2.19 28.36
CA VAL A 51 -1.62 2.97 29.40
C VAL A 51 -0.79 4.19 29.79
N ARG A 52 0.52 4.04 30.00
CA ARG A 52 1.41 5.16 30.33
C ARG A 52 1.32 6.28 29.28
N ARG A 53 1.37 5.93 27.99
CA ARG A 53 1.26 6.89 26.87
C ARG A 53 -0.10 7.59 26.84
N VAL A 54 -1.18 6.85 27.06
CA VAL A 54 -2.54 7.41 27.13
C VAL A 54 -2.65 8.44 28.25
N LEU A 55 -2.13 8.12 29.44
CA LEU A 55 -2.20 9.00 30.61
C LEU A 55 -1.31 10.24 30.47
N GLU A 56 -0.07 10.09 29.99
CA GLU A 56 0.88 11.21 29.84
C GLU A 56 0.43 12.23 28.80
N SER A 57 -0.12 11.77 27.68
CA SER A 57 -0.57 12.66 26.59
C SER A 57 -2.04 13.08 26.73
N GLY A 58 -2.79 12.48 27.65
CA GLY A 58 -4.18 12.83 27.91
C GLY A 58 -5.18 12.44 26.81
N TYR A 59 -4.88 11.41 26.02
CA TYR A 59 -5.76 10.92 24.94
C TYR A 59 -7.11 10.45 25.48
N LYS A 60 -8.19 10.70 24.72
CA LYS A 60 -9.58 10.42 25.15
C LYS A 60 -10.25 9.29 24.40
N THR A 61 -9.95 9.12 23.11
CA THR A 61 -10.59 8.13 22.26
C THR A 61 -9.53 7.29 21.58
N ILE A 62 -9.33 6.07 22.08
CA ILE A 62 -8.23 5.20 21.70
C ILE A 62 -8.73 4.10 20.75
N GLY A 63 -8.19 4.03 19.54
CA GLY A 63 -8.39 2.90 18.64
C GLY A 63 -7.39 1.78 18.93
N LEU A 64 -7.86 0.53 19.04
CA LEU A 64 -7.04 -0.67 19.19
C LEU A 64 -7.18 -1.52 17.92
N GLN A 65 -6.12 -1.60 17.13
CA GLN A 65 -6.09 -2.36 15.88
C GLN A 65 -5.37 -3.69 16.07
N PHE A 66 -6.06 -4.79 15.79
CA PHE A 66 -5.50 -6.14 15.81
C PHE A 66 -5.57 -6.74 14.39
N PRO A 67 -4.55 -7.48 13.95
CA PRO A 67 -4.66 -8.34 12.79
C PRO A 67 -5.55 -9.55 13.12
N ASP A 68 -6.07 -10.21 12.09
CA ASP A 68 -7.02 -11.34 12.21
C ASP A 68 -6.53 -12.41 13.18
N GLU A 69 -5.22 -12.68 13.19
CA GLU A 69 -4.60 -13.71 14.02
C GLU A 69 -4.62 -13.33 15.51
N LEU A 70 -4.65 -12.04 15.87
CA LEU A 70 -4.61 -11.55 17.25
C LEU A 70 -5.99 -11.13 17.80
N LEU A 71 -7.04 -11.18 16.97
CA LEU A 71 -8.41 -10.88 17.39
C LEU A 71 -8.89 -11.69 18.61
N PRO A 72 -8.54 -12.98 18.80
CA PRO A 72 -8.94 -13.73 20.00
C PRO A 72 -8.45 -13.09 21.31
N SER A 73 -7.32 -12.38 21.29
CA SER A 73 -6.74 -11.72 22.46
C SER A 73 -7.27 -10.30 22.69
N SER A 74 -8.01 -9.74 21.72
CA SER A 74 -8.41 -8.32 21.72
C SER A 74 -9.26 -7.92 22.93
N VAL A 75 -10.18 -8.78 23.36
CA VAL A 75 -11.10 -8.50 24.50
C VAL A 75 -10.33 -8.37 25.80
N SER A 76 -9.39 -9.28 26.06
CA SER A 76 -8.57 -9.29 27.27
C SER A 76 -7.67 -8.05 27.33
N VAL A 77 -7.02 -7.71 26.22
CA VAL A 77 -6.18 -6.51 26.09
C VAL A 77 -7.00 -5.24 26.28
N TYR A 78 -8.16 -5.14 25.62
CA TYR A 78 -9.09 -4.02 25.78
C TYR A 78 -9.50 -3.82 27.24
N ARG A 79 -9.93 -4.88 27.93
CA ARG A 79 -10.32 -4.80 29.36
C ARG A 79 -9.18 -4.33 30.25
N ALA A 80 -7.97 -4.85 30.03
CA ALA A 80 -6.78 -4.48 30.80
C ALA A 80 -6.44 -2.98 30.63
N ILE A 81 -6.53 -2.46 29.40
CA ILE A 81 -6.32 -1.03 29.11
C ILE A 81 -7.46 -0.20 29.71
N GLN A 82 -8.72 -0.51 29.37
CA GLN A 82 -9.90 0.28 29.75
C GLN A 82 -10.02 0.44 31.26
N THR A 83 -9.78 -0.63 32.02
CA THR A 83 -9.83 -0.61 33.49
C THR A 83 -8.84 0.40 34.08
N ARG A 84 -7.65 0.52 33.48
CA ARG A 84 -6.60 1.43 33.97
C ARG A 84 -6.83 2.88 33.56
N ILE A 85 -7.49 3.14 32.43
CA ILE A 85 -7.74 4.50 31.94
C ILE A 85 -9.11 5.05 32.32
N ALA A 86 -10.06 4.22 32.81
CA ALA A 86 -11.44 4.60 33.07
C ALA A 86 -11.60 5.84 33.97
N HIS A 87 -10.73 6.00 34.98
CA HIS A 87 -10.75 7.13 35.91
C HIS A 87 -10.50 8.49 35.24
N THR A 88 -9.96 8.51 34.01
CA THR A 88 -9.70 9.73 33.22
C THR A 88 -10.86 10.13 32.30
N GLY A 89 -11.89 9.28 32.21
CA GLY A 89 -12.98 9.39 31.23
C GLY A 89 -12.60 8.97 29.80
N ALA A 90 -11.38 8.49 29.56
CA ALA A 90 -10.96 7.97 28.26
C ALA A 90 -11.63 6.61 27.93
N GLN A 91 -11.84 6.36 26.64
CA GLN A 91 -12.48 5.15 26.11
C GLN A 91 -11.61 4.52 25.02
N ALA A 92 -11.38 3.22 25.14
CA ALA A 92 -10.75 2.39 24.12
C ALA A 92 -11.79 1.67 23.26
N TYR A 93 -11.47 1.42 21.99
CA TYR A 93 -12.35 0.74 21.04
C TYR A 93 -11.54 -0.24 20.21
N VAL A 94 -12.00 -1.48 20.13
CA VAL A 94 -11.40 -2.48 19.23
C VAL A 94 -11.89 -2.21 17.81
N LEU A 95 -10.97 -2.00 16.88
CA LEU A 95 -11.29 -1.82 15.47
C LEU A 95 -11.61 -3.19 14.85
N ALA A 96 -12.74 -3.27 14.14
CA ALA A 96 -13.28 -4.53 13.65
C ALA A 96 -12.70 -5.00 12.32
N ASP A 97 -12.08 -4.11 11.54
CA ASP A 97 -11.56 -4.43 10.21
C ASP A 97 -10.18 -3.79 9.99
N SER A 98 -9.35 -4.45 9.19
CA SER A 98 -8.14 -3.85 8.64
C SER A 98 -8.45 -3.40 7.21
N THR A 99 -8.92 -2.16 7.08
CA THR A 99 -9.45 -1.63 5.81
C THR A 99 -8.51 -1.84 4.61
N TYR A 100 -7.19 -1.82 4.85
CA TYR A 100 -6.15 -1.74 3.82
C TYR A 100 -5.10 -2.87 3.89
N GLY A 101 -5.12 -3.67 4.95
CA GLY A 101 -4.18 -4.78 5.21
C GLY A 101 -3.55 -4.72 6.60
N ASN A 102 -3.15 -5.89 7.10
CA ASN A 102 -2.70 -6.08 8.49
C ASN A 102 -1.47 -5.24 8.88
N CYS A 103 -0.63 -4.86 7.91
CA CYS A 103 0.61 -4.13 8.19
C CYS A 103 0.45 -2.60 8.31
N CYS A 104 -0.69 -2.04 7.90
CA CYS A 104 -0.91 -0.60 7.89
C CYS A 104 -1.73 -0.15 9.09
N PRO A 105 -1.42 1.01 9.70
CA PRO A 105 -2.34 1.66 10.63
C PRO A 105 -3.66 2.00 9.93
N ASP A 106 -4.79 1.57 10.51
CA ASP A 106 -6.12 1.91 10.00
C ASP A 106 -6.57 3.30 10.46
N VAL A 107 -6.03 4.30 9.78
CA VAL A 107 -6.35 5.70 10.00
C VAL A 107 -7.81 6.02 9.66
N LEU A 108 -8.39 5.39 8.63
CA LEU A 108 -9.73 5.75 8.18
C LEU A 108 -10.78 5.39 9.25
N SER A 109 -10.70 4.17 9.79
CA SER A 109 -11.58 3.74 10.89
C SER A 109 -11.43 4.64 12.12
N CYS A 110 -10.21 5.07 12.43
CA CYS A 110 -9.95 6.01 13.51
C CYS A 110 -10.59 7.39 13.28
N LEU A 111 -10.55 7.90 12.05
CA LEU A 111 -11.19 9.17 11.70
C LEU A 111 -12.73 9.10 11.80
N HIS A 112 -13.33 7.93 11.53
CA HIS A 112 -14.77 7.71 11.72
C HIS A 112 -15.18 7.54 13.19
N LEU A 113 -14.29 7.01 14.03
CA LEU A 113 -14.45 6.87 15.49
C LEU A 113 -14.11 8.15 16.28
N PRO A 114 -13.85 9.27 15.61
CA PRO A 114 -12.89 10.31 16.04
C PRO A 114 -11.87 9.90 17.14
N ALA A 115 -11.05 8.89 16.87
CA ALA A 115 -9.93 8.51 17.74
C ALA A 115 -8.79 9.54 17.67
N ASP A 116 -8.23 9.90 18.82
CA ASP A 116 -7.08 10.79 18.96
C ASP A 116 -5.75 10.04 19.18
N PHE A 117 -5.83 8.71 19.31
CA PHE A 117 -4.68 7.82 19.47
C PHE A 117 -4.99 6.43 18.89
N LEU A 118 -4.02 5.83 18.19
CA LEU A 118 -4.14 4.47 17.65
C LEU A 118 -3.04 3.58 18.21
N VAL A 119 -3.42 2.41 18.69
CA VAL A 119 -2.51 1.32 19.04
C VAL A 119 -2.59 0.25 17.95
N HIS A 120 -1.48 0.00 17.27
CA HIS A 120 -1.36 -0.98 16.21
C HIS A 120 -0.58 -2.20 16.71
N TYR A 121 -1.28 -3.33 16.85
CA TYR A 121 -0.68 -4.60 17.27
C TYR A 121 -0.24 -5.42 16.06
N GLY A 122 0.88 -6.14 16.20
CA GLY A 122 1.34 -7.10 15.20
C GLY A 122 2.36 -6.52 14.22
N HIS A 123 2.48 -7.16 13.06
CA HIS A 123 3.42 -6.78 12.02
C HIS A 123 3.09 -5.40 11.45
N ALA A 124 4.09 -4.53 11.24
CA ALA A 124 3.88 -3.19 10.75
C ALA A 124 4.78 -2.87 9.55
N CYS A 125 4.21 -2.21 8.54
CA CYS A 125 4.93 -1.76 7.34
C CYS A 125 5.82 -0.54 7.56
N LEU A 126 5.72 0.10 8.73
CA LEU A 126 6.58 1.22 9.11
C LEU A 126 6.53 2.41 8.13
N THR A 127 5.46 2.51 7.34
CA THR A 127 5.22 3.69 6.48
C THR A 127 4.70 4.83 7.34
N PRO A 128 5.31 6.03 7.31
CA PRO A 128 4.89 7.16 8.13
C PRO A 128 3.44 7.57 7.87
N THR A 129 2.76 8.04 8.92
CA THR A 129 1.38 8.53 8.86
C THR A 129 1.26 9.89 9.55
N ASP A 130 0.67 10.88 8.88
CA ASP A 130 0.54 12.25 9.41
C ASP A 130 -0.81 12.52 10.10
N ALA A 131 -1.73 11.54 10.06
CA ALA A 131 -3.13 11.77 10.41
C ALA A 131 -3.41 11.71 11.92
N LEU A 132 -2.76 10.81 12.66
CA LEU A 132 -2.90 10.66 14.10
C LEU A 132 -1.66 9.99 14.72
N PRO A 133 -1.39 10.17 16.02
CA PRO A 133 -0.32 9.46 16.71
C PRO A 133 -0.60 7.95 16.77
N VAL A 134 0.39 7.15 16.35
CA VAL A 134 0.30 5.69 16.34
C VAL A 134 1.35 5.10 17.30
N HIS A 135 0.91 4.23 18.20
CA HIS A 135 1.77 3.40 19.03
C HIS A 135 1.79 1.97 18.49
N TYR A 136 2.96 1.50 18.12
CA TYR A 136 3.15 0.15 17.60
C TYR A 136 3.58 -0.81 18.69
N VAL A 137 2.95 -1.98 18.73
CA VAL A 137 3.30 -3.09 19.60
C VAL A 137 3.59 -4.31 18.73
N PHE A 138 4.87 -4.66 18.58
CA PHE A 138 5.31 -5.72 17.68
C PHE A 138 5.26 -7.10 18.34
N PRO A 139 5.10 -8.18 17.56
CA PRO A 139 5.33 -9.54 18.02
C PRO A 139 6.77 -9.70 18.53
N ARG A 140 6.99 -10.67 19.40
CA ARG A 140 8.31 -11.06 19.90
C ARG A 140 8.59 -12.48 19.47
N GLN A 141 9.51 -12.65 18.53
CA GLN A 141 9.99 -13.96 18.13
C GLN A 141 11.35 -14.28 18.74
N LYS A 142 11.58 -15.55 19.11
CA LYS A 142 12.88 -16.02 19.61
C LYS A 142 13.89 -16.07 18.46
N LEU A 143 15.14 -15.79 18.79
CA LEU A 143 16.25 -15.84 17.86
C LEU A 143 17.51 -16.25 18.61
N ASP A 144 18.23 -17.26 18.10
CA ASP A 144 19.61 -17.51 18.49
C ASP A 144 20.52 -16.56 17.70
N VAL A 145 20.86 -15.43 18.33
CA VAL A 145 21.64 -14.35 17.71
C VAL A 145 23.03 -14.82 17.28
N LYS A 146 23.67 -15.68 18.06
CA LYS A 146 25.03 -16.18 17.76
C LYS A 146 25.01 -17.14 16.57
N GLN A 147 24.03 -18.04 16.56
CA GLN A 147 23.86 -18.94 15.43
C GLN A 147 23.52 -18.18 14.13
N ALA A 148 22.66 -17.16 14.22
CA ALA A 148 22.32 -16.30 13.09
C ALA A 148 23.56 -15.59 12.53
N MET A 149 24.36 -14.96 13.40
CA MET A 149 25.62 -14.30 13.02
C MET A 149 26.57 -15.28 12.32
N GLY A 150 26.85 -16.43 12.95
CA GLY A 150 27.80 -17.40 12.40
C GLY A 150 27.36 -17.97 11.05
N SER A 151 26.06 -18.20 10.87
CA SER A 151 25.49 -18.69 9.61
C SER A 151 25.59 -17.64 8.50
N LEU A 152 25.25 -16.37 8.80
CA LEU A 152 25.33 -15.25 7.86
C LEU A 152 26.78 -14.97 7.45
N LEU A 153 27.71 -14.97 8.40
CA LEU A 153 29.13 -14.79 8.13
C LEU A 153 29.68 -15.92 7.25
N ALA A 154 29.33 -17.18 7.56
CA ALA A 154 29.77 -18.33 6.77
C ALA A 154 29.23 -18.29 5.33
N ALA A 155 27.95 -17.91 5.15
CA ALA A 155 27.31 -17.83 3.84
C ALA A 155 27.83 -16.65 2.98
N SER A 156 28.11 -15.51 3.60
CA SER A 156 28.53 -14.29 2.91
C SER A 156 30.04 -14.11 2.76
N LYS A 157 30.84 -15.01 3.34
CA LYS A 157 32.31 -14.96 3.31
C LYS A 157 32.91 -14.66 1.92
N LYS A 158 32.40 -15.29 0.86
CA LYS A 158 32.90 -15.08 -0.50
C LYS A 158 32.70 -13.65 -1.02
N GLU A 159 31.64 -12.98 -0.61
CA GLU A 159 31.32 -11.60 -1.01
C GLU A 159 32.06 -10.58 -0.14
N LEU A 160 32.43 -10.97 1.09
CA LEU A 160 33.13 -10.13 2.05
C LEU A 160 34.66 -10.18 1.89
N ASP A 161 35.20 -11.28 1.38
CA ASP A 161 36.64 -11.49 1.13
C ASP A 161 37.14 -10.79 -0.16
N ASP A 162 36.31 -10.01 -0.84
CA ASP A 162 36.65 -9.28 -2.07
C ASP A 162 37.59 -8.10 -1.77
N ASP A 163 38.55 -7.79 -2.65
CA ASP A 163 39.70 -6.86 -2.42
C ASP A 163 39.30 -5.37 -2.19
N GLY A 164 38.00 -5.06 -2.10
CA GLY A 164 37.45 -3.74 -1.84
C GLY A 164 37.12 -3.47 -0.37
N LYS A 165 36.93 -2.20 0.00
CA LYS A 165 36.36 -1.85 1.31
C LYS A 165 34.89 -2.26 1.33
N LYS A 166 34.56 -3.38 1.98
CA LYS A 166 33.17 -3.85 2.15
C LYS A 166 32.61 -3.49 3.51
N GLY A 167 31.32 -3.18 3.53
CA GLY A 167 30.53 -2.96 4.74
C GLY A 167 29.41 -3.99 4.87
N ILE A 168 28.89 -4.14 6.08
CA ILE A 168 27.72 -4.98 6.34
C ILE A 168 26.58 -4.09 6.83
N VAL A 169 25.38 -4.28 6.30
CA VAL A 169 24.17 -3.64 6.82
C VAL A 169 23.20 -4.73 7.25
N VAL A 170 22.85 -4.75 8.52
CA VAL A 170 21.95 -5.74 9.11
C VAL A 170 20.56 -5.14 9.25
N VAL A 171 19.58 -5.85 8.69
CA VAL A 171 18.15 -5.53 8.73
C VAL A 171 17.43 -6.71 9.35
N TRP A 172 16.42 -6.47 10.18
CA TRP A 172 15.62 -7.55 10.79
C TRP A 172 14.12 -7.27 10.66
N ASP A 173 13.31 -8.32 10.67
CA ASP A 173 11.85 -8.21 10.79
C ASP A 173 11.45 -7.51 12.11
N VAL A 174 10.33 -6.78 12.11
CA VAL A 174 9.84 -6.08 13.31
C VAL A 174 9.64 -7.02 14.51
N SER A 175 9.42 -8.32 14.26
CA SER A 175 9.26 -9.33 15.31
C SER A 175 10.52 -9.58 16.15
N TYR A 176 11.70 -9.18 15.66
CA TYR A 176 12.98 -9.32 16.37
C TYR A 176 13.50 -8.00 16.93
N ASP A 177 12.74 -6.90 16.80
CA ASP A 177 13.17 -5.58 17.27
C ASP A 177 13.42 -5.52 18.78
N TRP A 178 12.74 -6.37 19.56
CA TRP A 178 12.97 -6.52 20.99
C TRP A 178 14.39 -7.07 21.33
N LEU A 179 15.05 -7.75 20.39
CA LEU A 179 16.43 -8.24 20.48
C LEU A 179 17.43 -7.31 19.78
N ALA A 180 17.03 -6.11 19.35
CA ALA A 180 17.89 -5.23 18.56
C ALA A 180 19.21 -4.89 19.26
N ASN A 181 19.21 -4.73 20.58
CA ASN A 181 20.45 -4.46 21.34
C ASN A 181 21.37 -5.69 21.37
N ASP A 182 20.81 -6.88 21.62
CA ASP A 182 21.58 -8.14 21.63
C ASP A 182 22.16 -8.46 20.25
N ILE A 183 21.41 -8.20 19.18
CA ILE A 183 21.87 -8.32 17.78
C ILE A 183 23.03 -7.35 17.54
N ARG A 184 22.87 -6.07 17.91
CA ARG A 184 23.93 -5.05 17.75
C ARG A 184 25.21 -5.46 18.49
N ASP A 185 25.09 -5.79 19.76
CA ASP A 185 26.24 -6.12 20.61
C ASP A 185 26.97 -7.37 20.13
N THR A 186 26.23 -8.43 19.79
CA THR A 186 26.82 -9.69 19.33
C THR A 186 27.50 -9.52 17.97
N PHE A 187 26.81 -8.90 17.00
CA PHE A 187 27.34 -8.74 15.65
C PHE A 187 28.52 -7.75 15.60
N SER A 188 28.51 -6.70 16.43
CA SER A 188 29.64 -5.78 16.54
C SER A 188 30.87 -6.39 17.23
N GLN A 189 30.69 -7.35 18.15
CA GLN A 189 31.81 -8.04 18.79
C GLN A 189 32.50 -9.05 17.88
N GLU A 190 31.72 -9.77 17.07
CA GLU A 190 32.22 -10.88 16.24
C GLU A 190 32.64 -10.43 14.82
N SER A 191 32.23 -9.23 14.37
CA SER A 191 32.60 -8.70 13.05
C SER A 191 33.93 -7.92 13.08
N SER A 192 34.81 -8.21 12.13
CA SER A 192 36.00 -7.40 11.84
C SER A 192 35.75 -6.27 10.84
N LEU A 193 34.60 -6.30 10.14
CA LEU A 193 34.23 -5.33 9.11
C LEU A 193 33.30 -4.23 9.65
N PRO A 194 33.28 -3.03 9.03
CA PRO A 194 32.33 -1.98 9.37
C PRO A 194 30.89 -2.48 9.23
N ILE A 195 30.14 -2.43 10.33
CA ILE A 195 28.76 -2.89 10.40
C ILE A 195 27.82 -1.74 10.75
N SER A 196 26.70 -1.68 10.04
CA SER A 196 25.58 -0.78 10.31
C SER A 196 24.32 -1.60 10.54
N PHE A 197 23.38 -1.02 11.29
CA PHE A 197 22.16 -1.69 11.69
C PHE A 197 20.98 -0.83 11.30
N ALA A 198 19.93 -1.45 10.77
CA ALA A 198 18.67 -0.77 10.52
C ALA A 198 18.14 -0.16 11.83
N SER A 199 17.60 1.05 11.74
CA SER A 199 16.97 1.71 12.88
C SER A 199 15.46 1.66 12.72
N ILE A 200 14.76 1.01 13.64
CA ILE A 200 13.31 1.08 13.74
C ILE A 200 12.96 2.18 14.74
N GLN A 201 12.47 3.29 14.23
CA GLN A 201 12.03 4.40 15.07
C GLN A 201 10.57 4.16 15.48
N LYS A 202 10.35 3.71 16.72
CA LYS A 202 9.01 3.74 17.32
C LYS A 202 8.72 5.20 17.68
N PRO A 203 7.67 5.85 17.14
CA PRO A 203 7.35 7.22 17.49
C PRO A 203 7.12 7.30 19.01
N THR A 204 7.98 8.03 19.72
CA THR A 204 7.94 8.04 21.19
C THR A 204 6.98 9.10 21.74
N LEU A 205 6.70 10.18 21.02
CA LEU A 205 5.76 11.22 21.42
C LEU A 205 5.11 11.89 20.20
N ALA A 206 3.96 12.55 20.43
CA ALA A 206 3.27 13.41 19.48
C ALA A 206 4.25 14.34 18.72
N PRO A 207 3.94 14.73 17.46
CA PRO A 207 4.80 15.63 16.69
C PRO A 207 5.14 16.86 17.53
N GLN A 208 6.43 17.02 17.85
CA GLN A 208 6.94 18.18 18.56
C GLN A 208 6.72 19.40 17.64
N LYS A 209 5.68 20.18 17.90
CA LYS A 209 5.49 21.51 17.29
C LYS A 209 6.72 22.37 17.62
N GLY A 210 7.72 22.40 16.74
CA GLY A 210 8.88 23.28 16.91
C GLY A 210 10.22 22.77 16.39
N LEU A 211 10.39 21.48 16.11
CA LEU A 211 11.53 21.08 15.28
C LEU A 211 11.16 21.39 13.84
N LYS A 212 11.88 22.34 13.25
CA LYS A 212 11.96 22.46 11.80
C LYS A 212 12.44 21.09 11.33
N ASP A 213 11.55 20.29 10.78
CA ASP A 213 11.92 19.13 9.99
C ASP A 213 13.05 19.57 9.08
N GLU A 214 14.19 18.90 9.17
CA GLU A 214 15.19 19.01 8.14
C GLU A 214 14.45 18.77 6.83
N LYS A 215 14.48 19.81 5.97
CA LYS A 215 13.73 19.89 4.71
C LYS A 215 13.59 18.50 4.07
N GLY A 216 12.37 17.97 4.05
CA GLY A 216 11.95 16.92 3.11
C GLY A 216 11.87 15.48 3.60
N LYS A 217 12.40 15.11 4.78
CA LYS A 217 12.38 13.69 5.20
C LYS A 217 11.39 13.46 6.34
N ALA A 218 10.18 12.99 6.01
CA ALA A 218 9.39 12.26 6.98
C ALA A 218 10.28 11.13 7.52
N SER A 219 10.56 11.08 8.82
CA SER A 219 11.43 10.06 9.38
C SER A 219 10.83 8.69 9.08
N ALA A 220 11.41 7.98 8.11
CA ALA A 220 11.00 6.62 7.79
C ALA A 220 11.10 5.81 9.07
N LEU A 221 10.03 5.08 9.45
CA LEU A 221 10.03 4.32 10.70
C LEU A 221 11.03 3.14 10.64
N ARG A 222 11.60 2.85 9.46
CA ARG A 222 12.77 2.00 9.24
C ARG A 222 13.79 2.72 8.35
N SER A 223 14.99 3.00 8.85
CA SER A 223 16.10 3.52 8.03
C SER A 223 17.17 2.44 7.79
N VAL A 224 17.70 2.40 6.57
CA VAL A 224 18.78 1.50 6.14
C VAL A 224 19.91 2.37 5.60
N GLU A 225 20.93 2.59 6.42
CA GLU A 225 22.06 3.46 6.10
C GLU A 225 23.38 2.68 6.10
N PRO A 226 24.30 2.98 5.18
CA PRO A 226 25.59 2.32 5.13
C PRO A 226 26.46 2.72 6.34
N PRO A 227 27.48 1.91 6.70
CA PRO A 227 28.45 2.29 7.72
C PRO A 227 29.19 3.59 7.37
N GLN A 228 29.67 4.31 8.39
CA GLN A 228 30.35 5.60 8.19
C GLN A 228 31.53 5.49 7.22
N GLY A 229 31.53 6.32 6.18
CA GLY A 229 32.60 6.38 5.18
C GLY A 229 32.52 5.32 4.08
N LEU A 230 31.41 4.57 3.97
CA LEU A 230 31.11 3.65 2.87
C LEU A 230 29.86 4.10 2.12
N GLU A 231 29.82 3.81 0.83
CA GLU A 231 28.61 3.94 0.02
C GLU A 231 27.74 2.68 0.13
N MET A 232 26.44 2.83 -0.12
CA MET A 232 25.52 1.69 -0.09
C MET A 232 25.97 0.59 -1.06
N ASN A 233 26.47 0.94 -2.25
CA ASN A 233 26.91 -0.03 -3.28
C ASN A 233 28.07 -0.95 -2.82
N ASP A 234 28.84 -0.53 -1.82
CA ASP A 234 29.95 -1.32 -1.26
C ASP A 234 29.51 -2.24 -0.12
N CYS A 235 28.23 -2.24 0.23
CA CYS A 235 27.70 -2.99 1.37
C CYS A 235 27.07 -4.33 0.97
N VAL A 236 27.17 -5.30 1.89
CA VAL A 236 26.43 -6.56 1.87
C VAL A 236 25.26 -6.44 2.85
N LEU A 237 24.06 -6.81 2.40
CA LEU A 237 22.86 -6.80 3.23
C LEU A 237 22.63 -8.16 3.87
N TRP A 238 22.42 -8.15 5.18
CA TRP A 238 21.93 -9.30 5.92
C TRP A 238 20.52 -9.02 6.41
N TYR A 239 19.59 -9.91 6.11
CA TYR A 239 18.22 -9.85 6.59
C TYR A 239 17.95 -10.98 7.58
N ILE A 240 17.42 -10.66 8.76
CA ILE A 240 17.02 -11.61 9.78
C ILE A 240 15.50 -11.69 9.80
N GLY A 241 14.96 -12.84 9.39
CA GLY A 241 13.53 -13.11 9.36
C GLY A 241 13.14 -13.98 8.18
N GLU A 242 11.86 -14.34 8.14
CA GLU A 242 11.33 -15.18 7.07
C GLU A 242 11.21 -14.42 5.74
N GLU A 243 11.24 -15.18 4.63
CA GLU A 243 10.96 -14.62 3.31
C GLU A 243 9.51 -14.09 3.26
N GLY A 244 9.38 -12.78 3.09
CA GLY A 244 8.10 -12.09 3.11
C GLY A 244 8.15 -10.77 2.34
N ARG A 245 7.14 -9.92 2.55
CA ARG A 245 7.04 -8.63 1.84
C ARG A 245 8.20 -7.69 2.19
N SER A 246 8.56 -7.58 3.47
CA SER A 246 9.67 -6.73 3.93
C SER A 246 10.99 -7.11 3.28
N CYS A 247 11.30 -8.42 3.22
CA CYS A 247 12.46 -8.95 2.50
C CYS A 247 12.40 -8.68 1.00
N MET A 248 11.25 -8.90 0.37
CA MET A 248 11.05 -8.63 -1.06
C MET A 248 11.30 -7.16 -1.40
N ASN A 249 10.83 -6.24 -0.57
CA ASN A 249 11.05 -4.81 -0.79
C ASN A 249 12.52 -4.44 -0.61
N LEU A 250 13.18 -5.00 0.40
CA LEU A 250 14.63 -4.80 0.59
C LEU A 250 15.42 -5.29 -0.62
N GLN A 251 15.05 -6.44 -1.19
CA GLN A 251 15.64 -6.96 -2.42
C GLN A 251 15.43 -6.02 -3.62
N MET A 252 14.26 -5.40 -3.72
CA MET A 252 13.90 -4.51 -4.83
C MET A 252 14.56 -3.14 -4.72
N THR A 253 14.61 -2.54 -3.53
CA THR A 253 15.24 -1.22 -3.30
C THR A 253 16.76 -1.28 -3.31
N HIS A 254 17.36 -2.44 -3.00
CA HIS A 254 18.81 -2.62 -2.95
C HIS A 254 19.29 -3.73 -3.91
N VAL A 255 18.81 -3.68 -5.15
CA VAL A 255 19.14 -4.66 -6.20
C VAL A 255 20.65 -4.89 -6.43
N ASN A 256 21.47 -3.85 -6.27
CA ASN A 256 22.91 -3.91 -6.50
C ASN A 256 23.67 -4.61 -5.37
N ASN A 257 23.06 -4.73 -4.19
CA ASN A 257 23.68 -5.30 -3.01
C ASN A 257 23.40 -6.81 -2.92
N PRO A 258 24.39 -7.66 -2.55
CA PRO A 258 24.07 -9.01 -2.10
C PRO A 258 23.15 -8.95 -0.90
N LEU A 259 22.10 -9.77 -0.94
CA LEU A 259 21.19 -9.94 0.16
C LEU A 259 21.23 -11.39 0.62
N PHE A 260 21.57 -11.60 1.90
CA PHE A 260 21.51 -12.91 2.55
C PHE A 260 20.39 -12.89 3.58
N VAL A 261 19.45 -13.82 3.45
CA VAL A 261 18.26 -13.94 4.30
C VAL A 261 18.49 -15.10 5.25
N TYR A 262 18.51 -14.84 6.56
CA TYR A 262 18.52 -15.86 7.59
C TYR A 262 17.09 -16.14 8.06
N SER A 263 16.60 -17.35 7.82
CA SER A 263 15.29 -17.83 8.29
C SER A 263 15.46 -18.48 9.67
N PRO A 264 14.93 -17.88 10.76
CA PRO A 264 15.11 -18.44 12.10
C PRO A 264 14.37 -19.76 12.31
N SER A 265 13.26 -19.99 11.60
CA SER A 265 12.51 -21.26 11.69
C SER A 265 13.29 -22.44 11.11
N SER A 266 14.02 -22.21 10.01
CA SER A 266 14.82 -23.24 9.34
C SER A 266 16.29 -23.24 9.76
N GLN A 267 16.72 -22.21 10.50
CA GLN A 267 18.11 -21.94 10.87
C GLN A 267 19.07 -21.95 9.65
N SER A 268 18.58 -21.52 8.50
CA SER A 268 19.30 -21.56 7.23
C SER A 268 19.41 -20.19 6.59
N VAL A 269 20.46 -19.99 5.78
CA VAL A 269 20.68 -18.75 5.03
C VAL A 269 20.43 -19.00 3.55
N SER A 270 19.54 -18.21 2.95
CA SER A 270 19.34 -18.16 1.51
C SER A 270 20.00 -16.90 0.91
N PRO A 271 20.93 -17.05 -0.06
CA PRO A 271 21.41 -15.92 -0.84
C PRO A 271 20.38 -15.54 -1.91
N LEU A 272 19.96 -14.28 -1.93
CA LEU A 272 19.11 -13.73 -2.98
C LEU A 272 19.98 -13.07 -4.06
N ASN A 273 19.93 -13.62 -5.28
CA ASN A 273 20.80 -13.21 -6.39
C ASN A 273 20.50 -11.81 -6.93
N ARG A 274 21.57 -11.06 -7.24
CA ARG A 274 21.56 -9.67 -7.78
C ARG A 274 20.94 -9.53 -9.18
N THR A 275 21.18 -10.50 -10.08
CA THR A 275 20.98 -10.35 -11.54
C THR A 275 19.73 -11.00 -12.11
N THR A 276 19.01 -11.80 -11.33
CA THR A 276 17.88 -12.60 -11.84
C THR A 276 16.63 -12.41 -10.98
N SER A 277 16.34 -11.17 -10.57
CA SER A 277 15.05 -10.90 -9.96
C SER A 277 13.97 -11.01 -11.02
N ARG A 278 13.36 -12.19 -11.09
CA ARG A 278 12.13 -12.45 -11.86
C ARG A 278 11.08 -11.39 -11.56
N LEU A 279 11.08 -10.82 -10.35
CA LEU A 279 10.23 -9.72 -9.94
C LEU A 279 10.55 -8.43 -10.69
N LEU A 280 11.82 -8.01 -10.78
CA LEU A 280 12.22 -6.83 -11.58
C LEU A 280 11.87 -7.00 -13.06
N SER A 281 12.07 -8.18 -13.65
CA SER A 281 11.66 -8.43 -15.03
C SER A 281 10.13 -8.31 -15.22
N ARG A 282 9.35 -8.78 -14.23
CA ARG A 282 7.88 -8.61 -14.23
C ARG A 282 7.47 -7.15 -14.05
N ARG A 283 8.21 -6.36 -13.26
CA ARG A 283 7.99 -4.92 -13.10
C ARG A 283 8.30 -4.16 -14.38
N LEU A 284 9.42 -4.45 -15.03
CA LEU A 284 9.76 -3.88 -16.34
C LEU A 284 8.68 -4.22 -17.38
N PHE A 285 8.15 -5.44 -17.38
CA PHE A 285 7.02 -5.79 -18.24
C PHE A 285 5.74 -5.00 -17.92
N ALA A 286 5.43 -4.76 -16.64
CA ALA A 286 4.31 -3.91 -16.23
C ALA A 286 4.51 -2.44 -16.64
N LEU A 287 5.74 -1.92 -16.54
CA LEU A 287 6.12 -0.60 -17.03
C LEU A 287 5.89 -0.45 -18.54
N HIS A 288 6.29 -1.43 -19.35
CA HIS A 288 6.04 -1.40 -20.79
C HIS A 288 4.56 -1.47 -21.16
N GLN A 289 3.74 -2.16 -20.37
CA GLN A 289 2.28 -2.09 -20.52
C GLN A 289 1.75 -0.70 -20.16
N ALA A 290 2.28 -0.06 -19.12
CA ALA A 290 1.90 1.29 -18.72
C ALA A 290 2.31 2.35 -19.75
N LEU A 291 3.48 2.23 -20.38
CA LEU A 291 3.91 3.10 -21.50
C LEU A 291 2.88 3.12 -22.63
N SER A 292 2.29 1.96 -22.90
CA SER A 292 1.27 1.80 -23.94
C SER A 292 -0.12 2.23 -23.47
N ALA A 293 -0.39 2.45 -22.19
CA ALA A 293 -1.72 2.71 -21.65
C ALA A 293 -2.14 4.18 -21.80
N ASP A 294 -3.42 4.46 -22.10
CA ASP A 294 -3.97 5.83 -22.20
C ASP A 294 -4.93 6.19 -21.04
N VAL A 295 -5.47 5.16 -20.37
CA VAL A 295 -6.43 5.31 -19.26
C VAL A 295 -5.87 4.67 -18.00
N PHE A 296 -5.69 5.48 -16.97
CA PHE A 296 -5.08 5.09 -15.70
C PHE A 296 -6.07 5.13 -14.53
N GLY A 297 -5.97 4.15 -13.64
CA GLY A 297 -6.67 4.13 -12.36
C GLY A 297 -5.70 4.36 -11.21
N LEU A 298 -5.75 5.53 -10.58
CA LEU A 298 -4.99 5.85 -9.38
C LEU A 298 -5.71 5.26 -8.16
N ILE A 299 -5.16 4.17 -7.62
CA ILE A 299 -5.71 3.49 -6.44
C ILE A 299 -5.03 4.06 -5.20
N VAL A 300 -5.84 4.64 -4.30
CA VAL A 300 -5.38 5.09 -2.98
C VAL A 300 -5.73 4.02 -1.97
N SER A 301 -4.71 3.31 -1.49
CA SER A 301 -4.90 2.17 -0.58
C SER A 301 -4.77 2.54 0.89
N ASN A 302 -4.38 3.74 1.29
CA ASN A 302 -4.51 4.20 2.67
C ASN A 302 -4.37 5.73 2.65
N ILE A 303 -5.41 6.43 3.11
CA ILE A 303 -5.51 7.90 3.05
C ILE A 303 -4.62 8.57 4.13
N GLY A 304 -4.21 7.81 5.15
CA GLY A 304 -3.43 8.28 6.28
C GLY A 304 -1.91 8.31 6.07
N LEU A 305 -1.42 7.76 4.96
CA LEU A 305 0.02 7.72 4.69
C LEU A 305 0.56 9.12 4.43
N ALA A 306 1.73 9.42 5.01
CA ALA A 306 2.46 10.65 4.75
C ALA A 306 2.79 10.77 3.26
N SER A 307 2.78 11.99 2.74
CA SER A 307 3.06 12.33 1.33
C SER A 307 2.11 11.71 0.27
N SER A 308 1.16 10.86 0.64
CA SER A 308 0.23 10.21 -0.32
C SER A 308 -0.69 11.21 -1.03
N LYS A 309 -1.26 12.18 -0.30
CA LYS A 309 -2.13 13.23 -0.85
C LYS A 309 -1.41 14.17 -1.82
N PRO A 310 -0.27 14.80 -1.47
CA PRO A 310 0.46 15.65 -2.41
C PRO A 310 0.97 14.85 -3.62
N LEU A 311 1.44 13.62 -3.42
CA LEU A 311 1.81 12.74 -4.53
C LEU A 311 0.62 12.46 -5.45
N LEU A 312 -0.55 12.13 -4.91
CA LEU A 312 -1.73 11.89 -5.73
C LEU A 312 -2.13 13.13 -6.55
N ALA A 313 -2.04 14.33 -5.98
CA ALA A 313 -2.27 15.58 -6.70
C ALA A 313 -1.27 15.76 -7.85
N GLN A 314 0.02 15.54 -7.58
CA GLN A 314 1.08 15.61 -8.56
C GLN A 314 0.87 14.60 -9.71
N LEU A 315 0.62 13.32 -9.41
CA LEU A 315 0.38 12.28 -10.43
C LEU A 315 -0.83 12.61 -11.32
N ARG A 316 -1.88 13.23 -10.75
CA ARG A 316 -3.06 13.69 -11.52
C ARG A 316 -2.70 14.80 -12.50
N GLU A 317 -1.87 15.76 -12.07
CA GLU A 317 -1.39 16.84 -12.93
C GLU A 317 -0.45 16.31 -14.03
N ASP A 318 0.42 15.37 -13.69
CA ASP A 318 1.35 14.75 -14.63
C ASP A 318 0.64 13.93 -15.72
N LEU A 319 -0.36 13.14 -15.34
CA LEU A 319 -1.23 12.44 -16.29
C LEU A 319 -2.02 13.43 -17.17
N LYS A 320 -2.51 14.52 -16.59
CA LYS A 320 -3.20 15.59 -17.33
C LYS A 320 -2.27 16.26 -18.34
N ARG A 321 -1.01 16.54 -17.97
CA ARG A 321 0.02 17.12 -18.84
C ARG A 321 0.36 16.17 -20.00
N ALA A 322 0.42 14.87 -19.72
CA ALA A 322 0.61 13.83 -20.73
C ALA A 322 -0.63 13.59 -21.63
N LYS A 323 -1.73 14.33 -21.43
CA LYS A 323 -3.03 14.15 -22.09
C LYS A 323 -3.60 12.73 -21.91
N LYS A 324 -3.35 12.08 -20.76
CA LYS A 324 -3.86 10.74 -20.39
C LYS A 324 -5.05 10.86 -19.45
N LYS A 325 -6.03 9.96 -19.54
CA LYS A 325 -7.20 9.97 -18.64
C LYS A 325 -6.81 9.30 -17.32
N SER A 326 -7.17 9.90 -16.19
CA SER A 326 -6.99 9.31 -14.87
C SER A 326 -8.32 9.26 -14.10
N TYR A 327 -8.52 8.16 -13.37
CA TYR A 327 -9.59 7.98 -12.38
C TYR A 327 -8.95 7.78 -11.00
N THR A 328 -9.48 8.43 -9.96
CA THR A 328 -9.03 8.19 -8.59
C THR A 328 -10.01 7.25 -7.89
N LEU A 329 -9.52 6.12 -7.41
CA LEU A 329 -10.29 5.08 -6.74
C LEU A 329 -9.77 4.93 -5.31
N SER A 330 -10.62 5.11 -4.31
CA SER A 330 -10.30 4.68 -2.94
C SER A 330 -10.78 3.26 -2.77
N VAL A 331 -9.85 2.33 -2.61
CA VAL A 331 -10.15 0.91 -2.45
C VAL A 331 -9.43 0.44 -1.19
N GLY A 332 -10.17 -0.30 -0.35
CA GLY A 332 -9.61 -1.04 0.78
C GLY A 332 -8.65 -2.16 0.33
N ARG A 333 -8.77 -3.33 0.96
CA ARG A 333 -8.09 -4.55 0.48
C ARG A 333 -8.39 -4.79 -1.00
N LEU A 334 -7.32 -4.85 -1.80
CA LEU A 334 -7.38 -5.08 -3.24
C LEU A 334 -7.97 -6.46 -3.53
N ASN A 335 -8.87 -6.52 -4.50
CA ASN A 335 -9.47 -7.75 -4.97
C ASN A 335 -9.65 -7.65 -6.50
N PRO A 336 -9.25 -8.68 -7.28
CA PRO A 336 -9.48 -8.72 -8.72
C PRO A 336 -10.91 -8.36 -9.13
N ALA A 337 -11.92 -8.85 -8.41
CA ALA A 337 -13.33 -8.57 -8.70
C ALA A 337 -13.68 -7.08 -8.54
N LYS A 338 -13.07 -6.38 -7.57
CA LYS A 338 -13.30 -4.94 -7.37
C LYS A 338 -12.72 -4.13 -8.53
N LEU A 339 -11.52 -4.48 -9.00
CA LEU A 339 -10.85 -3.76 -10.09
C LEU A 339 -11.44 -4.12 -11.47
N ALA A 340 -11.97 -5.33 -11.64
CA ALA A 340 -12.62 -5.76 -12.87
C ALA A 340 -13.89 -4.96 -13.22
N ASN A 341 -14.49 -4.25 -12.25
CA ASN A 341 -15.62 -3.36 -12.50
C ASN A 341 -15.24 -2.13 -13.35
N PHE A 342 -13.96 -1.79 -13.43
CA PHE A 342 -13.44 -0.65 -14.19
C PHE A 342 -12.70 -1.13 -15.45
N ALA A 343 -13.44 -1.77 -16.36
CA ALA A 343 -12.86 -2.43 -17.55
C ALA A 343 -12.23 -1.46 -18.56
N GLU A 344 -12.63 -0.18 -18.51
CA GLU A 344 -12.09 0.92 -19.29
C GLU A 344 -10.67 1.33 -18.86
N ILE A 345 -10.24 0.96 -17.66
CA ILE A 345 -8.90 1.25 -17.16
C ILE A 345 -7.92 0.25 -17.76
N GLU A 346 -6.85 0.77 -18.37
CA GLU A 346 -5.82 -0.03 -19.03
C GLU A 346 -4.67 -0.35 -18.07
N CYS A 347 -4.37 0.55 -17.12
CA CYS A 347 -3.31 0.37 -16.12
C CYS A 347 -3.70 0.99 -14.78
N PHE A 348 -3.44 0.29 -13.68
CA PHE A 348 -3.66 0.81 -12.33
C PHE A 348 -2.34 1.24 -11.69
N VAL A 349 -2.37 2.35 -10.94
CA VAL A 349 -1.24 2.85 -10.17
C VAL A 349 -1.60 2.77 -8.70
N LEU A 350 -0.85 1.98 -7.92
CA LEU A 350 -1.11 1.78 -6.51
C LEU A 350 -0.32 2.77 -5.66
N VAL A 351 -1.00 3.79 -5.15
CA VAL A 351 -0.47 4.69 -4.12
C VAL A 351 -0.69 4.03 -2.76
N GLY A 352 0.26 3.17 -2.37
CA GLY A 352 0.19 2.35 -1.17
C GLY A 352 1.40 2.46 -0.25
N CYS A 353 1.42 1.65 0.80
CA CYS A 353 2.51 1.62 1.78
C CYS A 353 3.77 0.93 1.25
N ALA A 354 4.88 1.09 1.95
CA ALA A 354 6.17 0.52 1.58
C ALA A 354 6.17 -1.02 1.53
N GLU A 355 5.22 -1.70 2.18
CA GLU A 355 5.10 -3.16 2.10
C GLU A 355 4.03 -3.71 1.16
N GLY A 356 2.94 -2.97 1.01
CA GLY A 356 1.79 -3.34 0.19
C GLY A 356 1.80 -2.71 -1.20
N GLY A 357 2.77 -1.84 -1.49
CA GLY A 357 2.84 -1.07 -2.74
C GLY A 357 3.16 -1.91 -3.98
N VAL A 358 3.72 -3.10 -3.81
CA VAL A 358 3.99 -4.04 -4.93
C VAL A 358 2.98 -5.17 -4.93
N VAL A 359 2.24 -5.29 -6.04
CA VAL A 359 1.29 -6.38 -6.26
C VAL A 359 1.82 -7.30 -7.35
N ASP A 360 2.14 -8.54 -6.96
CA ASP A 360 2.69 -9.55 -7.86
C ASP A 360 1.78 -10.77 -8.08
N SER A 361 0.46 -10.56 -8.15
CA SER A 361 -0.51 -11.60 -8.49
C SER A 361 -0.84 -11.62 -9.99
N LYS A 362 -1.09 -12.82 -10.52
CA LYS A 362 -1.59 -13.05 -11.89
C LYS A 362 -3.11 -12.92 -12.00
N ASP A 363 -3.82 -12.81 -10.90
CA ASP A 363 -5.29 -12.77 -10.87
C ASP A 363 -5.84 -11.42 -11.34
N PHE A 364 -5.01 -10.38 -11.34
CA PHE A 364 -5.39 -9.06 -11.83
C PHE A 364 -5.30 -9.01 -13.36
N LEU A 365 -6.44 -8.69 -13.99
CA LEU A 365 -6.58 -8.61 -15.45
C LEU A 365 -5.80 -7.45 -16.11
N ARG A 366 -5.47 -6.44 -15.31
CA ARG A 366 -4.73 -5.24 -15.73
C ARG A 366 -3.48 -5.07 -14.86
N PRO A 367 -2.38 -4.52 -15.42
CA PRO A 367 -1.16 -4.29 -14.66
C PRO A 367 -1.40 -3.28 -13.54
N ILE A 368 -0.84 -3.58 -12.37
CA ILE A 368 -0.76 -2.67 -11.23
C ILE A 368 0.71 -2.27 -11.08
N ILE A 369 0.99 -0.98 -11.25
CA ILE A 369 2.33 -0.38 -11.17
C ILE A 369 2.45 0.54 -9.95
N THR A 370 3.67 0.86 -9.57
CA THR A 370 3.97 1.82 -8.49
C THR A 370 3.92 3.27 -9.00
N PRO A 371 3.83 4.28 -8.12
CA PRO A 371 3.92 5.68 -8.50
C PRO A 371 5.24 6.02 -9.20
N TRP A 372 6.35 5.42 -8.76
CA TRP A 372 7.65 5.59 -9.39
C TRP A 372 7.68 5.04 -10.83
N GLU A 373 7.09 3.86 -11.04
CA GLU A 373 6.96 3.25 -12.37
C GLU A 373 6.08 4.11 -13.29
N LEU A 374 5.04 4.77 -12.76
CA LEU A 374 4.25 5.71 -13.55
C LEU A 374 5.10 6.91 -14.02
N GLU A 375 5.86 7.53 -13.10
CA GLU A 375 6.71 8.67 -13.43
C GLU A 375 7.76 8.32 -14.50
N LEU A 376 8.29 7.09 -14.46
CA LEU A 376 9.18 6.59 -15.48
C LEU A 376 8.45 6.35 -16.81
N ALA A 377 7.24 5.77 -16.78
CA ALA A 377 6.44 5.58 -17.99
C ALA A 377 6.04 6.90 -18.67
N LEU A 378 5.83 7.97 -17.91
CA LEU A 378 5.49 9.29 -18.46
C LEU A 378 6.66 9.96 -19.22
N GLN A 379 7.89 9.47 -19.08
CA GLN A 379 9.04 9.91 -19.89
C GLN A 379 8.99 9.38 -21.32
N GLY A 380 8.13 8.38 -21.59
CA GLY A 380 7.96 7.81 -22.92
C GLY A 380 9.12 6.91 -23.35
N PRO A 381 9.41 6.79 -24.66
CA PRO A 381 10.40 5.86 -25.19
C PRO A 381 11.85 6.13 -24.75
N GLU A 382 12.15 7.36 -24.34
CA GLU A 382 13.49 7.77 -23.89
C GLU A 382 13.77 7.41 -22.42
N HIS A 383 12.82 6.77 -21.73
CA HIS A 383 13.01 6.36 -20.34
C HIS A 383 14.22 5.43 -20.20
N VAL A 384 14.97 5.60 -19.12
CA VAL A 384 16.08 4.72 -18.76
C VAL A 384 15.64 3.88 -17.56
N TRP A 385 15.51 2.57 -17.76
CA TRP A 385 15.27 1.63 -16.67
C TRP A 385 16.54 1.52 -15.81
N ALA A 386 16.53 2.20 -14.67
CA ALA A 386 17.58 2.17 -13.65
C ALA A 386 17.03 1.52 -12.36
N PRO A 387 17.15 0.19 -12.20
CA PRO A 387 16.68 -0.55 -11.03
C PRO A 387 17.16 0.01 -9.68
N GLU A 388 18.36 0.58 -9.66
CA GLU A 388 18.98 1.19 -8.48
C GLU A 388 18.21 2.37 -7.89
N ASN A 389 17.39 3.04 -8.70
CA ASN A 389 16.58 4.18 -8.28
C ASN A 389 15.14 3.76 -7.93
N TRP A 390 14.81 2.47 -8.04
CA TRP A 390 13.47 1.98 -7.76
C TRP A 390 13.15 2.14 -6.26
N THR A 391 12.03 2.78 -5.97
CA THR A 391 11.62 3.07 -4.59
C THR A 391 10.11 2.99 -4.41
N LEU A 392 9.70 2.63 -3.19
CA LEU A 392 8.31 2.69 -2.72
C LEU A 392 8.07 3.86 -1.76
N ASP A 393 9.11 4.64 -1.44
CA ASP A 393 8.95 5.82 -0.60
C ASP A 393 8.22 6.93 -1.37
N LEU A 394 6.99 7.18 -0.96
CA LEU A 394 6.13 8.19 -1.57
C LEU A 394 6.74 9.60 -1.50
N GLY A 395 7.54 9.90 -0.47
CA GLY A 395 8.24 11.18 -0.33
C GLY A 395 9.29 11.36 -1.43
N THR A 396 10.19 10.38 -1.56
CA THR A 396 11.21 10.37 -2.63
C THR A 396 10.58 10.42 -4.03
N VAL A 397 9.47 9.72 -4.27
CA VAL A 397 8.78 9.77 -5.58
C VAL A 397 8.18 11.15 -5.85
N LEU A 398 7.62 11.80 -4.84
CA LEU A 398 7.07 13.16 -4.97
C LEU A 398 8.17 14.16 -5.33
N GLU A 399 9.33 14.10 -4.67
CA GLU A 399 10.48 14.95 -4.99
C GLU A 399 10.92 14.73 -6.43
N TYR A 400 11.04 13.47 -6.86
CA TYR A 400 11.38 13.14 -8.24
C TYR A 400 10.39 13.70 -9.27
N ALA A 401 9.08 13.56 -9.01
CA ALA A 401 8.03 14.08 -9.89
C ALA A 401 8.09 15.61 -10.01
N GLN A 402 8.33 16.32 -8.90
CA GLN A 402 8.47 17.77 -8.87
C GLN A 402 9.72 18.24 -9.62
N GLU A 403 10.86 17.57 -9.45
CA GLU A 403 12.08 17.88 -10.20
C GLU A 403 11.88 17.69 -11.72
N ARG A 404 11.19 16.61 -12.11
CA ARG A 404 10.85 16.36 -13.52
C ARG A 404 9.95 17.44 -14.07
N GLU A 405 8.96 17.89 -13.31
CA GLU A 405 8.10 19.02 -13.71
C GLU A 405 8.91 20.29 -13.98
N ILE A 406 9.87 20.62 -13.10
CA ILE A 406 10.74 21.78 -13.28
C ILE A 406 11.57 21.65 -14.57
N LYS A 407 12.19 20.48 -14.79
CA LYS A 407 12.98 20.20 -16.00
C LYS A 407 12.12 20.31 -17.27
N THR A 408 10.90 19.79 -17.22
CA THR A 408 9.95 19.82 -18.35
C THR A 408 9.51 21.25 -18.69
N LYS A 409 9.23 22.08 -17.68
CA LYS A 409 8.89 23.51 -17.86
C LYS A 409 10.05 24.35 -18.39
N GLN A 410 11.29 23.98 -18.04
CA GLN A 410 12.49 24.65 -18.58
C GLN A 410 12.82 24.23 -20.01
N ALA A 411 12.53 22.98 -20.37
CA ALA A 411 12.73 22.45 -21.72
C ALA A 411 11.63 22.85 -22.71
N SER A 412 10.47 23.33 -22.24
CA SER A 412 9.36 23.74 -23.10
C SER A 412 9.59 25.11 -23.75
N SER A 413 10.56 25.18 -24.65
CA SER A 413 10.57 26.07 -25.81
C SER A 413 10.54 25.20 -27.05
N THR A 414 9.42 25.25 -27.78
CA THR A 414 9.21 24.69 -29.14
C THR A 414 9.35 23.17 -29.31
N THR A 415 8.22 22.46 -29.31
CA THR A 415 7.94 21.34 -30.22
C THR A 415 6.46 21.00 -30.13
N ASP A 416 5.67 21.52 -31.08
CA ASP A 416 4.35 20.95 -31.37
C ASP A 416 4.59 19.56 -31.98
N SER A 417 4.63 18.54 -31.12
CA SER A 417 4.72 17.14 -31.55
C SER A 417 3.45 16.77 -32.32
N ASP A 418 3.58 16.27 -33.55
CA ASP A 418 2.45 15.83 -34.37
C ASP A 418 1.47 14.94 -33.57
N ASP A 419 0.24 15.45 -33.41
CA ASP A 419 -0.76 14.97 -32.43
C ASP A 419 -1.35 13.58 -32.77
N ASP A 420 -1.14 13.06 -34.00
CA ASP A 420 -1.67 11.79 -34.53
C ASP A 420 -0.59 10.73 -34.86
N SER A 421 0.59 10.83 -34.24
CA SER A 421 1.68 9.88 -34.48
C SER A 421 1.32 8.44 -34.08
N LEU A 422 1.55 7.50 -35.01
CA LEU A 422 1.43 6.05 -34.76
C LEU A 422 2.58 5.58 -33.87
N GLU A 423 2.25 4.90 -32.78
CA GLU A 423 3.21 4.29 -31.86
C GLU A 423 3.18 2.77 -31.99
N PHE A 424 4.34 2.13 -32.00
CA PHE A 424 4.43 0.68 -31.99
C PHE A 424 4.39 0.17 -30.54
N SER A 425 3.37 -0.63 -30.21
CA SER A 425 3.27 -1.28 -28.91
C SER A 425 4.09 -2.56 -28.92
N LEU A 426 5.16 -2.59 -28.10
CA LEU A 426 5.99 -3.78 -27.91
C LEU A 426 5.24 -4.95 -27.25
N ILE A 427 4.14 -4.66 -26.54
CA ILE A 427 3.34 -5.67 -25.84
C ILE A 427 2.38 -6.38 -26.80
N THR A 428 1.70 -5.63 -27.67
CA THR A 428 0.73 -6.19 -28.61
C THR A 428 1.35 -6.52 -29.96
N GLY A 429 2.55 -6.01 -30.26
CA GLY A 429 3.20 -6.15 -31.55
C GLY A 429 2.50 -5.41 -32.68
N THR A 430 1.67 -4.41 -32.35
CA THR A 430 0.82 -3.69 -33.31
C THR A 430 1.03 -2.18 -33.23
N MET A 431 0.78 -1.50 -34.35
CA MET A 431 0.72 -0.04 -34.39
C MET A 431 -0.58 0.43 -33.73
N ARG A 432 -0.46 1.44 -32.87
CA ARG A 432 -1.54 2.06 -32.11
C ARG A 432 -1.53 3.57 -32.34
N THR A 433 -2.72 4.17 -32.36
CA THR A 433 -2.89 5.62 -32.25
C THR A 433 -3.13 5.99 -30.78
N LYS A 434 -2.42 7.03 -30.29
CA LYS A 434 -2.57 7.51 -28.90
C LYS A 434 -3.94 8.15 -28.71
N LYS A 435 -4.72 7.66 -27.74
CA LYS A 435 -5.96 8.31 -27.32
C LYS A 435 -5.62 9.42 -26.34
N ARG A 436 -5.69 10.67 -26.80
CA ARG A 436 -5.43 11.84 -25.96
C ARG A 436 -6.74 12.37 -25.39
N PHE A 437 -6.79 12.52 -24.07
CA PHE A 437 -7.94 13.06 -23.35
C PHE A 437 -7.64 14.50 -22.93
N GLY A 438 -8.18 15.46 -23.66
CA GLY A 438 -8.10 16.88 -23.32
C GLY A 438 -9.24 17.31 -22.42
N PHE A 439 -8.95 18.08 -21.37
CA PHE A 439 -9.96 18.92 -20.72
C PHE A 439 -10.12 20.15 -21.61
N GLY A 440 -11.23 20.24 -22.34
CA GLY A 440 -11.41 21.28 -23.35
C GLY A 440 -11.22 22.70 -22.81
N ASN A 441 -10.14 23.36 -23.21
CA ASN A 441 -10.30 24.67 -23.85
C ASN A 441 -10.60 24.38 -25.32
N SER A 442 -11.86 24.08 -25.62
CA SER A 442 -12.36 24.20 -26.98
C SER A 442 -12.28 25.67 -27.37
N THR A 443 -11.27 26.02 -28.15
CA THR A 443 -11.18 27.28 -28.90
C THR A 443 -12.28 27.31 -29.97
N HIS A 444 -13.52 27.49 -29.53
CA HIS A 444 -14.50 28.27 -30.27
C HIS A 444 -14.75 29.51 -29.44
N THR A 445 -14.16 30.62 -29.87
CA THR A 445 -14.54 31.96 -29.45
C THR A 445 -16.06 32.09 -29.46
N LEU A 446 -16.66 32.33 -28.29
CA LEU A 446 -17.74 33.29 -28.04
C LEU A 446 -18.05 33.34 -26.53
N ASP A 447 -17.60 34.43 -25.93
CA ASP A 447 -18.12 35.18 -24.77
C ASP A 447 -18.30 34.52 -23.40
N SER A 448 -17.28 34.73 -22.57
CA SER A 448 -17.34 35.40 -21.25
C SER A 448 -18.67 35.37 -20.48
N ASN A 449 -18.78 34.48 -19.49
CA ASN A 449 -18.98 34.85 -18.07
C ASN A 449 -19.14 33.63 -17.16
N ASN A 450 -18.61 33.78 -15.94
CA ASN A 450 -18.74 32.95 -14.75
C ASN A 450 -17.69 31.85 -14.54
N LEU A 451 -16.56 32.31 -13.97
CA LEU A 451 -15.94 31.68 -12.81
C LEU A 451 -17.02 31.23 -11.81
N LEU A 452 -17.03 29.95 -11.42
CA LEU A 452 -17.22 29.42 -10.06
C LEU A 452 -17.50 27.90 -10.08
N GLU A 453 -16.81 27.20 -9.19
CA GLU A 453 -17.04 25.83 -8.65
C GLU A 453 -16.52 24.59 -9.42
N ASP A 454 -15.28 24.29 -9.06
CA ASP A 454 -14.60 22.99 -9.07
C ASP A 454 -15.36 21.99 -8.17
N GLY A 455 -16.42 21.34 -8.70
CA GLY A 455 -17.22 20.42 -7.88
C GLY A 455 -18.13 19.42 -8.59
N VAL A 456 -18.59 19.65 -9.83
CA VAL A 456 -19.47 18.70 -10.52
C VAL A 456 -19.17 18.69 -12.02
N GLN A 457 -18.39 17.71 -12.48
CA GLN A 457 -18.09 17.51 -13.92
C GLN A 457 -19.00 16.48 -14.60
N ASP A 458 -20.08 16.04 -13.95
CA ASP A 458 -20.95 14.95 -14.45
C ASP A 458 -22.31 15.44 -14.98
N LEU A 459 -22.52 16.75 -15.06
CA LEU A 459 -23.71 17.33 -15.68
C LEU A 459 -23.38 17.85 -17.08
N THR A 460 -24.05 17.27 -18.07
CA THR A 460 -24.01 17.76 -19.45
C THR A 460 -24.62 19.17 -19.51
N LEU A 461 -23.79 20.17 -19.82
CA LEU A 461 -24.27 21.51 -20.12
C LEU A 461 -25.16 21.45 -21.37
N ARG A 462 -26.47 21.61 -21.18
CA ARG A 462 -27.47 21.74 -22.24
C ARG A 462 -27.22 23.06 -22.99
N ASN A 463 -26.88 22.98 -24.26
CA ASN A 463 -26.88 24.15 -25.14
C ASN A 463 -28.34 24.61 -25.39
N GLN A 464 -28.58 25.91 -25.58
CA GLN A 464 -29.88 26.51 -25.88
C GLN A 464 -30.57 25.88 -27.12
N ASN A 465 -29.81 25.21 -27.98
CA ASN A 465 -30.30 24.52 -29.18
C ASN A 465 -30.70 23.05 -28.96
N PHE A 466 -30.81 22.56 -27.72
CA PHE A 466 -31.09 21.14 -27.41
C PHE A 466 -30.13 20.13 -28.05
N SER A 467 -28.99 20.58 -28.59
CA SER A 467 -27.95 19.68 -29.08
C SER A 467 -27.22 19.04 -27.90
N LEU A 468 -27.16 17.71 -27.91
CA LEU A 468 -26.36 16.93 -26.98
C LEU A 468 -24.88 17.26 -27.23
N SER A 469 -24.28 17.97 -26.29
CA SER A 469 -22.83 18.17 -26.20
C SER A 469 -22.20 16.78 -26.02
N LYS A 470 -21.56 16.25 -27.07
CA LYS A 470 -20.90 14.94 -27.07
C LYS A 470 -19.64 15.05 -26.21
N LEU A 471 -19.78 14.83 -24.91
CA LEU A 471 -18.65 14.75 -23.99
C LEU A 471 -18.00 13.38 -24.22
N GLU A 472 -16.90 13.36 -24.96
CA GLU A 472 -16.13 12.14 -25.20
C GLU A 472 -15.42 11.74 -23.90
N SER A 473 -16.13 11.03 -23.03
CA SER A 473 -15.55 10.41 -21.84
C SER A 473 -14.89 9.08 -22.24
N ALA A 474 -13.77 8.72 -21.60
CA ALA A 474 -13.11 7.44 -21.86
C ALA A 474 -14.07 6.24 -21.65
N GLY A 475 -14.98 6.34 -20.67
CA GLY A 475 -16.04 5.36 -20.45
C GLY A 475 -17.02 5.27 -21.61
N SER A 476 -17.46 6.39 -22.20
CA SER A 476 -18.35 6.39 -23.36
C SER A 476 -17.70 5.78 -24.60
N THR A 477 -16.44 6.10 -24.87
CA THR A 477 -15.66 5.51 -25.97
C THR A 477 -15.44 4.01 -25.76
N PHE A 478 -15.15 3.61 -24.52
CA PHE A 478 -15.01 2.20 -24.17
C PHE A 478 -16.33 1.44 -24.35
N LEU A 479 -17.45 1.96 -23.83
CA LEU A 479 -18.78 1.38 -24.02
C LEU A 479 -19.13 1.21 -25.50
N ALA A 480 -18.86 2.23 -26.34
CA ALA A 480 -19.09 2.15 -27.77
C ALA A 480 -18.29 1.04 -28.47
N SER A 481 -17.12 0.67 -27.92
CA SER A 481 -16.29 -0.43 -28.44
C SER A 481 -16.73 -1.82 -27.97
N ARG A 482 -17.62 -1.93 -26.99
CA ARG A 482 -18.10 -3.23 -26.50
C ARG A 482 -19.17 -3.80 -27.44
N GLU A 483 -19.14 -5.12 -27.61
CA GLU A 483 -20.19 -5.86 -28.33
C GLU A 483 -21.54 -5.80 -27.59
N PHE A 484 -21.50 -5.80 -26.26
CA PHE A 484 -22.66 -5.64 -25.40
C PHE A 484 -22.63 -4.27 -24.72
N GLN A 485 -23.58 -3.41 -25.08
CA GLN A 485 -23.72 -2.03 -24.59
C GLN A 485 -24.83 -1.90 -23.53
N GLY A 486 -25.24 -3.02 -22.91
CA GLY A 486 -26.34 -3.07 -21.96
C GLY A 486 -27.68 -3.46 -22.61
N LEU A 487 -28.78 -3.11 -21.95
CA LEU A 487 -30.14 -3.40 -22.39
C LEU A 487 -30.70 -2.33 -23.35
N GLU A 488 -29.84 -1.48 -23.91
CA GLU A 488 -30.29 -0.47 -24.86
C GLU A 488 -30.82 -1.15 -26.15
N PRO A 489 -32.03 -0.80 -26.59
CA PRO A 489 -32.62 -1.41 -27.77
C PRO A 489 -31.82 -1.02 -29.02
N ARG A 490 -31.17 -2.02 -29.62
CA ARG A 490 -30.35 -1.90 -30.84
C ARG A 490 -31.22 -1.83 -32.11
N TYR A 491 -32.12 -0.84 -32.18
CA TYR A 491 -33.07 -0.69 -33.28
C TYR A 491 -32.36 -0.68 -34.65
N GLY A 492 -32.70 -1.64 -35.52
CA GLY A 492 -32.20 -1.72 -36.90
C GLY A 492 -30.78 -2.27 -37.06
N MET A 493 -30.09 -2.65 -35.98
CA MET A 493 -28.74 -3.24 -36.03
C MET A 493 -28.77 -4.77 -35.96
N ASP A 494 -29.78 -5.34 -35.29
CA ASP A 494 -29.93 -6.78 -35.12
C ASP A 494 -31.09 -7.29 -35.98
N GLU A 495 -30.86 -8.37 -36.73
CA GLU A 495 -31.95 -9.03 -37.45
C GLU A 495 -32.97 -9.58 -36.45
N PRO A 496 -34.28 -9.44 -36.71
CA PRO A 496 -35.31 -9.97 -35.82
C PRO A 496 -35.08 -11.46 -35.57
N SER A 497 -34.85 -11.83 -34.31
CA SER A 497 -34.71 -13.23 -33.95
C SER A 497 -36.02 -13.97 -34.25
N VAL A 498 -35.93 -15.18 -34.81
CA VAL A 498 -37.11 -16.03 -35.00
C VAL A 498 -37.71 -16.30 -33.62
N LEU A 499 -38.98 -15.94 -33.44
CA LEU A 499 -39.69 -16.19 -32.19
C LEU A 499 -39.86 -17.69 -31.99
N GLU A 500 -39.12 -18.25 -31.04
CA GLU A 500 -39.30 -19.62 -30.59
C GLU A 500 -40.20 -19.65 -29.35
N GLN A 501 -41.05 -20.68 -29.28
CA GLN A 501 -41.88 -20.89 -28.10
C GLN A 501 -40.98 -21.25 -26.91
N GLY A 502 -40.89 -20.36 -25.92
CA GLY A 502 -40.12 -20.59 -24.71
C GLY A 502 -40.64 -21.79 -23.91
N ARG A 503 -39.75 -22.41 -23.11
CA ARG A 503 -40.11 -23.54 -22.25
C ARG A 503 -41.15 -23.11 -21.21
N SER A 504 -42.24 -23.86 -21.10
CA SER A 504 -43.22 -23.68 -20.04
C SER A 504 -42.82 -24.44 -18.77
N GLY A 505 -43.10 -23.88 -17.59
CA GLY A 505 -42.85 -24.53 -16.29
C GLY A 505 -42.14 -23.62 -15.28
N VAL A 506 -41.77 -24.20 -14.14
CA VAL A 506 -41.00 -23.51 -13.09
C VAL A 506 -39.54 -23.90 -13.26
N ALA A 507 -38.58 -23.01 -12.96
CA ALA A 507 -37.14 -23.27 -13.13
C ALA A 507 -36.59 -24.55 -12.43
N ARG A 508 -37.38 -25.17 -11.54
CA ARG A 508 -37.10 -26.45 -10.89
C ARG A 508 -37.46 -27.68 -11.75
N GLY A 509 -38.14 -27.49 -12.87
CA GLY A 509 -38.52 -28.53 -13.83
C GLY A 509 -39.43 -27.95 -14.90
N TYR A 510 -38.87 -27.72 -16.09
CA TYR A 510 -39.68 -27.33 -17.25
C TYR A 510 -40.54 -28.51 -17.69
N THR A 511 -41.71 -28.25 -18.26
CA THR A 511 -42.68 -29.30 -18.67
C THR A 511 -42.12 -30.27 -19.71
N GLU A 512 -41.03 -29.91 -20.37
CA GLU A 512 -40.35 -30.71 -21.39
C GLU A 512 -39.13 -31.49 -20.86
N GLU A 513 -38.72 -31.27 -19.61
CA GLU A 513 -37.64 -32.01 -18.95
C GLU A 513 -38.26 -33.26 -18.28
N LYS A 514 -38.07 -34.42 -18.92
CA LYS A 514 -38.46 -35.74 -18.38
C LYS A 514 -37.41 -36.32 -17.44
#